data_AF-A0AAT9KZA7-F1
#
_entry.id   AF-A0AAT9KZA7-F1
#
_cell.length_a   1.000
_cell.length_b   1.000
_cell.length_c   1.000
_cell.angle_alpha   90.00
_cell.angle_beta   90.00
_cell.angle_gamma   90.00
#
_symmetry.space_group_name_H-M   'P 1'
#
loop_
_entity.id
_entity.type
_entity.pdbx_description
1 polymer ?
#
loop_
_entity_poly.entity_id
_entity_poly.type
_entity_poly.pdbx_seq_one_letter_code
_entity_poly.pdbx_strand_id
1 'polypeptide(L)'
;MTPQMDNATPHEPNASDEASGDRRRISRKGLLKAAIVASAAPLLAGGGVALARDAAPSGGGALLAPTPQCDDGDDTTPPQMEGPYFKPNSPRRTSLVTPGTPGVPLTVSGYVFGRACRPISGALLDFWQADTNGSYDMAQYAFRGHQFTGADGSFSLTTIVPGLYPGRTRHIHVKAQAPGAASSPPSSTSRESRATTPTPCSTRSC
;
A
#
# COMPACT_ATOMS: atom_id res chain seq x y z
N MET A 1 10.41 -52.40 -39.39
CA MET A 1 8.98 -52.62 -39.09
C MET A 1 8.39 -51.33 -38.51
N THR A 2 7.89 -50.46 -39.38
CA THR A 2 6.79 -49.50 -39.16
C THR A 2 5.50 -50.26 -38.82
N PRO A 3 4.41 -49.66 -38.28
CA PRO A 3 3.84 -48.32 -38.61
C PRO A 3 3.51 -47.45 -37.36
N GLN A 4 3.53 -46.11 -37.34
CA GLN A 4 2.80 -45.06 -38.06
C GLN A 4 1.26 -45.17 -38.00
N MET A 5 0.62 -44.34 -37.17
CA MET A 5 -0.75 -43.83 -37.38
C MET A 5 -0.87 -42.41 -36.77
N ASP A 6 -0.58 -41.43 -37.62
CA ASP A 6 -1.43 -40.27 -37.97
C ASP A 6 -2.87 -40.27 -37.42
N ASN A 7 -3.29 -39.15 -36.81
CA ASN A 7 -4.55 -38.53 -37.21
C ASN A 7 -4.57 -37.03 -36.91
N ALA A 8 -4.81 -36.25 -37.96
CA ALA A 8 -5.04 -34.81 -37.92
C ALA A 8 -6.43 -34.50 -38.46
N THR A 9 -7.07 -33.48 -37.85
CA THR A 9 -8.19 -32.65 -38.38
C THR A 9 -9.59 -33.29 -38.46
N PRO A 10 -10.72 -32.53 -38.38
CA PRO A 10 -10.92 -31.22 -39.02
C PRO A 10 -11.50 -30.07 -38.17
N HIS A 11 -11.20 -28.87 -38.67
CA HIS A 11 -11.98 -27.63 -38.56
C HIS A 11 -13.44 -27.85 -39.03
N GLU A 12 -14.41 -27.20 -38.39
CA GLU A 12 -15.36 -26.30 -39.08
C GLU A 12 -16.24 -25.52 -38.08
N PRO A 13 -16.80 -24.38 -38.51
CA PRO A 13 -17.21 -23.26 -37.67
C PRO A 13 -18.70 -23.32 -37.32
N ASN A 14 -19.13 -22.51 -36.36
CA ASN A 14 -20.47 -21.96 -36.45
C ASN A 14 -20.49 -20.52 -35.94
N ALA A 15 -20.49 -19.61 -36.91
CA ALA A 15 -20.99 -18.26 -36.76
C ALA A 15 -22.43 -18.26 -37.27
N SER A 16 -23.34 -17.80 -36.44
CA SER A 16 -24.59 -17.18 -36.86
C SER A 16 -25.14 -16.46 -35.62
N ASP A 17 -24.91 -15.16 -35.50
CA ASP A 17 -25.55 -14.05 -36.22
C ASP A 17 -26.79 -13.52 -35.48
N GLU A 18 -26.75 -12.19 -35.38
CA GLU A 18 -27.86 -11.25 -35.42
C GLU A 18 -28.62 -10.87 -34.15
N ALA A 19 -28.78 -9.53 -34.10
CA ALA A 19 -29.87 -8.74 -33.52
C ALA A 19 -29.81 -8.43 -32.02
N SER A 20 -30.11 -7.22 -31.56
CA SER A 20 -30.47 -5.95 -32.19
C SER A 20 -30.67 -4.92 -31.07
N GLY A 21 -30.35 -3.66 -31.35
CA GLY A 21 -30.86 -2.48 -30.63
C GLY A 21 -30.30 -2.27 -29.23
N ASP A 22 -30.26 -1.07 -28.67
CA ASP A 22 -30.47 0.28 -29.17
C ASP A 22 -29.83 1.19 -28.09
N ARG A 23 -29.35 2.34 -28.51
CA ARG A 23 -28.69 3.33 -27.68
C ARG A 23 -29.60 3.79 -26.55
N ARG A 24 -29.08 3.84 -25.33
CA ARG A 24 -29.49 4.90 -24.40
C ARG A 24 -28.33 5.46 -23.60
N ARG A 25 -27.58 6.33 -24.26
CA ARG A 25 -26.72 7.34 -23.60
C ARG A 25 -27.64 8.33 -22.89
N ILE A 26 -27.74 8.28 -21.56
CA ILE A 26 -28.37 9.36 -20.79
C ILE A 26 -27.28 10.36 -20.43
N SER A 27 -27.23 11.44 -21.21
CA SER A 27 -26.32 12.56 -21.02
C SER A 27 -26.84 13.54 -19.97
N ARG A 28 -25.89 13.99 -19.16
CA ARG A 28 -25.86 15.18 -18.30
C ARG A 28 -26.73 16.33 -18.82
N LYS A 29 -27.64 16.82 -17.96
CA LYS A 29 -28.04 18.24 -17.77
C LYS A 29 -29.35 18.30 -16.98
N GLY A 30 -29.24 18.41 -15.65
CA GLY A 30 -30.33 18.84 -14.78
C GLY A 30 -29.96 20.19 -14.18
N LEU A 31 -30.69 21.21 -14.61
CA LEU A 31 -30.42 22.63 -14.46
C LEU A 31 -31.17 23.19 -13.23
N LEU A 32 -30.47 24.00 -12.43
CA LEU A 32 -30.91 25.22 -11.73
C LEU A 32 -31.97 25.20 -10.60
N LYS A 33 -31.54 25.84 -9.49
CA LYS A 33 -32.16 26.96 -8.73
C LYS A 33 -33.56 26.79 -8.12
N ALA A 34 -33.62 26.99 -6.81
CA ALA A 34 -34.57 27.86 -6.08
C ALA A 34 -34.27 27.73 -4.58
N ALA A 35 -34.51 28.67 -3.67
CA ALA A 35 -34.74 30.10 -3.68
C ALA A 35 -34.63 30.50 -2.19
N ILE A 36 -34.04 31.66 -1.90
CA ILE A 36 -33.96 32.23 -0.55
C ILE A 36 -35.37 32.69 -0.15
N VAL A 37 -35.89 32.20 0.97
CA VAL A 37 -37.02 32.83 1.66
C VAL A 37 -36.51 33.32 3.00
N ALA A 38 -36.28 34.63 3.08
CA ALA A 38 -36.11 35.35 4.33
C ALA A 38 -37.50 35.74 4.84
N SER A 39 -37.85 35.32 6.06
CA SER A 39 -39.00 35.83 6.78
C SER A 39 -38.55 36.27 8.18
N ALA A 40 -38.80 37.54 8.50
CA ALA A 40 -38.44 38.19 9.74
C ALA A 40 -39.54 38.04 10.82
N ALA A 41 -39.08 37.75 12.05
CA ALA A 41 -39.53 38.12 13.42
C ALA A 41 -41.02 38.03 13.86
N PRO A 42 -41.31 37.68 15.13
CA PRO A 42 -41.25 38.68 16.22
C PRO A 42 -40.68 38.19 17.57
N LEU A 43 -40.19 39.16 18.35
CA LEU A 43 -39.82 39.06 19.77
C LEU A 43 -41.09 38.96 20.65
N LEU A 44 -41.13 37.99 21.56
CA LEU A 44 -42.00 38.00 22.73
C LEU A 44 -41.19 37.66 23.98
N ALA A 45 -41.18 38.59 24.93
CA ALA A 45 -40.63 38.42 26.26
C ALA A 45 -41.54 37.52 27.11
N GLY A 46 -40.97 36.48 27.71
CA GLY A 46 -41.63 35.61 28.67
C GLY A 46 -40.61 34.75 29.40
N GLY A 47 -40.32 35.09 30.64
CA GLY A 47 -39.38 34.36 31.49
C GLY A 47 -39.89 32.96 31.80
N GLY A 48 -39.15 31.96 31.34
CA GLY A 48 -39.21 30.58 31.79
C GLY A 48 -37.79 30.03 31.77
N VAL A 49 -37.38 29.38 32.86
CA VAL A 49 -36.08 28.68 32.92
C VAL A 49 -36.17 27.50 31.95
N ALA A 50 -35.74 27.72 30.71
CA ALA A 50 -35.56 26.65 29.75
C ALA A 50 -34.38 25.81 30.24
N LEU A 51 -34.68 24.62 30.77
CA LEU A 51 -33.69 23.57 30.90
C LEU A 51 -33.16 23.30 29.50
N ALA A 52 -31.98 23.85 29.18
CA ALA A 52 -31.24 23.48 28.00
C ALA A 52 -30.94 21.99 28.12
N ARG A 53 -31.80 21.18 27.50
CA ARG A 53 -31.38 19.84 27.12
C ARG A 53 -30.31 20.09 26.08
N ASP A 54 -29.06 19.89 26.48
CA ASP A 54 -28.00 19.58 25.54
C ASP A 54 -28.48 18.36 24.76
N ALA A 55 -29.15 18.63 23.63
CA ALA A 55 -29.21 17.69 22.55
C ALA A 55 -27.76 17.57 22.10
N ALA A 56 -27.02 16.68 22.76
CA ALA A 56 -25.75 16.21 22.29
C ALA A 56 -25.94 15.98 20.79
N PRO A 57 -25.10 16.57 19.91
CA PRO A 57 -25.15 16.19 18.52
C PRO A 57 -24.92 14.68 18.56
N SER A 58 -25.97 13.93 18.26
CA SER A 58 -25.85 12.53 17.91
C SER A 58 -25.13 12.60 16.58
N GLY A 59 -23.80 12.76 16.68
CA GLY A 59 -22.85 12.63 15.61
C GLY A 59 -22.86 11.17 15.20
N GLY A 60 -23.97 10.76 14.58
CA GLY A 60 -23.93 9.78 13.53
C GLY A 60 -23.13 10.42 12.41
N GLY A 61 -21.81 10.54 12.61
CA GLY A 61 -20.90 10.58 11.50
C GLY A 61 -21.22 9.33 10.73
N ALA A 62 -21.98 9.47 9.65
CA ALA A 62 -22.24 8.38 8.74
C ALA A 62 -20.86 7.78 8.47
N LEU A 63 -20.67 6.53 8.89
CA LEU A 63 -19.46 5.80 8.55
C LEU A 63 -19.42 5.81 7.03
N LEU A 64 -18.57 6.69 6.49
CA LEU A 64 -18.41 6.79 5.05
C LEU A 64 -18.02 5.39 4.60
N ALA A 65 -18.69 4.92 3.55
CA ALA A 65 -18.36 3.64 2.95
C ALA A 65 -16.83 3.62 2.74
N PRO A 66 -16.13 2.57 3.20
CA PRO A 66 -14.70 2.46 2.99
C PRO A 66 -14.43 2.70 1.52
N THR A 67 -13.54 3.66 1.23
CA THR A 67 -13.05 3.85 -0.14
C THR A 67 -12.65 2.50 -0.71
N PRO A 68 -13.11 2.14 -1.92
CA PRO A 68 -12.82 0.85 -2.51
C PRO A 68 -11.33 0.57 -2.51
N GLN A 69 -10.96 -0.67 -2.19
CA GLN A 69 -9.58 -1.11 -2.30
C GLN A 69 -9.14 -1.05 -3.76
N CYS A 70 -7.83 -1.02 -3.98
CA CYS A 70 -7.33 -1.63 -5.21
C CYS A 70 -7.91 -3.04 -5.29
N ASP A 71 -8.51 -3.37 -6.42
CA ASP A 71 -8.71 -4.76 -6.79
C ASP A 71 -7.85 -4.99 -8.02
N ASP A 72 -6.53 -5.00 -7.79
CA ASP A 72 -5.53 -5.59 -8.69
C ASP A 72 -5.32 -7.08 -8.37
N GLY A 73 -6.10 -7.64 -7.42
CA GLY A 73 -5.94 -8.97 -6.88
C GLY A 73 -5.01 -9.06 -5.66
N ASP A 74 -4.42 -7.94 -5.20
CA ASP A 74 -3.49 -7.94 -4.07
C ASP A 74 -4.14 -7.50 -2.74
N ASP A 75 -3.92 -8.29 -1.69
CA ASP A 75 -4.25 -7.91 -0.32
C ASP A 75 -3.33 -6.81 0.20
N THR A 76 -3.81 -6.03 1.18
CA THR A 76 -2.93 -5.08 1.89
C THR A 76 -1.72 -5.83 2.45
N THR A 77 -0.51 -5.25 2.36
CA THR A 77 0.70 -5.91 2.88
C THR A 77 0.46 -6.36 4.33
N PRO A 78 0.69 -7.64 4.68
CA PRO A 78 0.37 -8.12 6.01
C PRO A 78 1.35 -7.54 7.04
N PRO A 79 0.88 -7.17 8.24
CA PRO A 79 1.78 -6.88 9.35
C PRO A 79 2.45 -8.18 9.85
N GLN A 80 3.71 -8.07 10.26
CA GLN A 80 4.52 -9.12 10.88
C GLN A 80 5.28 -8.57 12.10
N MET A 81 5.93 -9.44 12.87
CA MET A 81 6.63 -9.04 14.08
C MET A 81 7.76 -8.05 13.81
N GLU A 82 7.89 -7.01 14.64
CA GLU A 82 9.04 -6.10 14.66
C GLU A 82 10.37 -6.81 14.95
N GLY A 83 10.30 -7.88 15.75
CA GLY A 83 11.50 -8.56 16.23
C GLY A 83 12.26 -7.74 17.29
N PRO A 84 13.33 -8.31 17.86
CA PRO A 84 13.99 -7.74 19.03
C PRO A 84 15.01 -6.64 18.71
N TYR A 85 15.25 -6.34 17.42
CA TYR A 85 16.39 -5.55 16.97
C TYR A 85 16.02 -4.23 16.31
N PHE A 86 14.81 -3.71 16.50
CA PHE A 86 14.47 -2.35 16.06
C PHE A 86 15.23 -1.30 16.90
N LYS A 87 15.64 -0.20 16.26
CA LYS A 87 16.20 0.99 16.92
C LYS A 87 15.50 2.24 16.38
N PRO A 88 14.94 3.12 17.23
CA PRO A 88 14.36 4.38 16.79
C PRO A 88 15.45 5.34 16.29
N ASN A 89 15.05 6.44 15.66
CA ASN A 89 15.93 7.53 15.21
C ASN A 89 16.99 7.07 14.19
N SER A 90 16.62 6.16 13.29
CA SER A 90 17.49 5.80 12.16
C SER A 90 17.83 7.05 11.33
N PRO A 91 19.03 7.13 10.72
CA PRO A 91 19.37 8.25 9.85
C PRO A 91 18.62 8.18 8.52
N ARG A 92 18.30 9.35 7.95
CA ARG A 92 17.65 9.45 6.64
C ARG A 92 18.65 9.12 5.52
N ARG A 93 18.46 8.00 4.83
CA ARG A 93 19.29 7.57 3.68
C ARG A 93 18.60 6.47 2.87
N THR A 94 18.91 6.42 1.59
CA THR A 94 18.42 5.39 0.65
C THR A 94 19.45 4.30 0.37
N SER A 95 20.72 4.51 0.75
CA SER A 95 21.76 3.48 0.76
C SER A 95 22.14 3.15 2.20
N LEU A 96 22.11 1.86 2.54
CA LEU A 96 22.55 1.32 3.83
C LEU A 96 24.03 0.92 3.83
N VAL A 97 24.70 1.04 2.68
CA VAL A 97 26.05 0.56 2.43
C VAL A 97 26.94 1.66 1.90
N THR A 98 28.24 1.51 2.15
CA THR A 98 29.33 2.32 1.58
C THR A 98 30.20 1.46 0.67
N PRO A 99 31.05 2.05 -0.18
CA PRO A 99 32.06 1.29 -0.93
C PRO A 99 32.87 0.37 -0.01
N GLY A 100 33.04 -0.89 -0.41
CA GLY A 100 33.74 -1.91 0.37
C GLY A 100 32.90 -2.61 1.45
N THR A 101 31.61 -2.32 1.59
CA THR A 101 30.73 -3.06 2.51
C THR A 101 30.66 -4.54 2.11
N PRO A 102 30.99 -5.50 3.00
CA PRO A 102 30.91 -6.92 2.69
C PRO A 102 29.47 -7.40 2.46
N GLY A 103 29.29 -8.27 1.48
CA GLY A 103 28.00 -8.90 1.17
C GLY A 103 27.68 -8.84 -0.32
N VAL A 104 26.68 -9.61 -0.74
CA VAL A 104 26.17 -9.57 -2.12
C VAL A 104 25.33 -8.30 -2.29
N PRO A 105 25.66 -7.38 -3.24
CA PRO A 105 24.89 -6.16 -3.46
C PRO A 105 23.42 -6.47 -3.78
N LEU A 106 22.51 -5.66 -3.23
CA LEU A 106 21.06 -5.79 -3.40
C LEU A 106 20.42 -4.41 -3.51
N THR A 107 19.55 -4.23 -4.49
CA THR A 107 18.63 -3.08 -4.53
C THR A 107 17.20 -3.59 -4.38
N VAL A 108 16.46 -3.01 -3.43
CA VAL A 108 15.03 -3.25 -3.24
C VAL A 108 14.29 -1.98 -3.63
N SER A 109 13.47 -2.04 -4.67
CA SER A 109 12.68 -0.91 -5.16
C SER A 109 11.23 -1.31 -5.38
N GLY A 110 10.36 -0.32 -5.41
CA GLY A 110 8.94 -0.51 -5.62
C GLY A 110 8.15 0.77 -5.39
N TYR A 111 6.86 0.60 -5.10
CA TYR A 111 5.92 1.69 -4.90
C TYR A 111 5.11 1.45 -3.62
N VAL A 112 4.63 2.53 -3.01
CA VAL A 112 3.63 2.47 -1.95
C VAL A 112 2.32 3.00 -2.49
N PHE A 113 1.31 2.14 -2.53
CA PHE A 113 -0.05 2.49 -2.90
C PHE A 113 -0.97 2.52 -1.69
N GLY A 114 -1.94 3.42 -1.74
CA GLY A 114 -3.09 3.42 -0.86
C GLY A 114 -4.29 2.78 -1.55
N ARG A 115 -5.48 3.14 -1.06
CA ARG A 115 -6.76 2.71 -1.66
C ARG A 115 -6.90 3.25 -3.09
N ALA A 116 -7.69 2.55 -3.91
CA ALA A 116 -7.94 2.90 -5.32
C ALA A 116 -6.65 3.17 -6.14
N CYS A 117 -5.58 2.47 -5.78
CA CYS A 117 -4.26 2.45 -6.42
C CYS A 117 -3.63 3.82 -6.56
N ARG A 118 -3.90 4.66 -5.57
CA ARG A 118 -3.32 5.99 -5.48
C ARG A 118 -1.91 5.88 -4.91
N PRO A 119 -0.87 6.29 -5.65
CA PRO A 119 0.47 6.31 -5.10
C PRO A 119 0.52 7.28 -3.91
N ILE A 120 1.16 6.85 -2.83
CA ILE A 120 1.34 7.66 -1.62
C ILE A 120 2.70 8.31 -1.69
N SER A 121 2.73 9.61 -1.95
CA SER A 121 3.93 10.43 -1.81
C SER A 121 4.24 10.71 -0.34
N GLY A 122 5.52 10.73 0.02
CA GLY A 122 5.97 11.10 1.36
C GLY A 122 5.67 10.06 2.45
N ALA A 123 5.36 8.82 2.09
CA ALA A 123 5.26 7.72 3.06
C ALA A 123 6.64 7.43 3.64
N LEU A 124 6.75 7.36 4.96
CA LEU A 124 7.96 6.94 5.66
C LEU A 124 8.14 5.42 5.45
N LEU A 125 9.34 5.03 5.03
CA LEU A 125 9.81 3.66 5.00
C LEU A 125 11.12 3.58 5.81
N ASP A 126 11.08 2.95 6.98
CA ASP A 126 12.23 2.77 7.87
C ASP A 126 12.69 1.32 7.84
N PHE A 127 13.87 1.07 7.28
CA PHE A 127 14.41 -0.26 7.01
C PHE A 127 15.49 -0.63 8.03
N TRP A 128 15.49 -1.90 8.44
CA TRP A 128 16.60 -2.49 9.16
C TRP A 128 16.78 -3.97 8.82
N GLN A 129 18.03 -4.43 8.86
CA GLN A 129 18.38 -5.82 8.61
C GLN A 129 19.66 -6.21 9.35
N ALA A 130 19.97 -7.51 9.32
CA ALA A 130 21.29 -8.00 9.68
C ALA A 130 22.35 -7.70 8.60
N ASP A 131 23.61 -7.74 8.98
CA ASP A 131 24.75 -7.79 8.07
C ASP A 131 24.82 -9.12 7.29
N THR A 132 25.85 -9.30 6.45
CA THR A 132 26.02 -10.52 5.64
C THR A 132 26.22 -11.80 6.47
N ASN A 133 26.56 -11.69 7.76
CA ASN A 133 26.78 -12.80 8.69
C ASN A 133 25.58 -13.08 9.61
N GLY A 134 24.48 -12.33 9.45
CA GLY A 134 23.29 -12.50 10.28
C GLY A 134 23.33 -11.74 11.61
N SER A 135 24.26 -10.79 11.77
CA SER A 135 24.40 -9.96 12.97
C SER A 135 23.71 -8.60 12.83
N TYR A 136 22.94 -8.20 13.83
CA TYR A 136 22.32 -6.87 13.91
C TYR A 136 23.23 -5.90 14.68
N ASP A 137 23.49 -4.73 14.11
CA ASP A 137 24.18 -3.66 14.83
C ASP A 137 23.23 -2.99 15.84
N MET A 138 23.51 -3.22 17.12
CA MET A 138 22.80 -2.59 18.24
C MET A 138 23.57 -1.40 18.83
N ALA A 139 24.86 -1.23 18.49
CA ALA A 139 25.67 -0.13 18.99
C ALA A 139 25.43 1.14 18.17
N GLN A 140 25.51 1.05 16.84
CA GLN A 140 25.37 2.19 15.92
C GLN A 140 24.13 2.01 15.03
N TYR A 141 24.20 2.47 13.78
CA TYR A 141 23.11 2.38 12.80
C TYR A 141 23.54 1.67 11.51
N ALA A 142 24.53 0.77 11.54
CA ALA A 142 24.86 -0.03 10.37
C ALA A 142 23.61 -0.82 9.91
N PHE A 143 23.37 -0.84 8.60
CA PHE A 143 22.18 -1.47 8.00
C PHE A 143 20.83 -0.97 8.53
N ARG A 144 20.76 0.31 8.94
CA ARG A 144 19.53 1.00 9.34
C ARG A 144 19.38 2.33 8.62
N GLY A 145 18.19 2.63 8.15
CA GLY A 145 17.92 3.93 7.55
C GLY A 145 16.50 4.05 7.06
N HIS A 146 16.02 5.28 7.06
CA HIS A 146 14.70 5.61 6.55
C HIS A 146 14.74 6.53 5.34
N GLN A 147 13.68 6.45 4.56
CA GLN A 147 13.43 7.31 3.42
C GLN A 147 11.95 7.64 3.32
N PHE A 148 11.62 8.54 2.40
CA PHE A 148 10.25 8.90 2.08
C PHE A 148 10.00 8.59 0.61
N THR A 149 8.82 8.09 0.29
CA THR A 149 8.45 7.82 -1.11
C THR A 149 8.39 9.09 -1.95
N GLY A 150 8.72 8.95 -3.24
CA GLY A 150 8.62 10.02 -4.23
C GLY A 150 7.18 10.42 -4.57
N ALA A 151 7.03 11.42 -5.44
CA ALA A 151 5.71 11.95 -5.84
C ALA A 151 4.80 10.91 -6.49
N ASP A 152 5.39 9.90 -7.15
CA ASP A 152 4.74 8.76 -7.78
C ASP A 152 4.63 7.54 -6.84
N GLY A 153 4.95 7.70 -5.55
CA GLY A 153 4.94 6.64 -4.55
C GLY A 153 6.17 5.72 -4.60
N SER A 154 7.16 6.00 -5.45
CA SER A 154 8.34 5.15 -5.62
C SER A 154 9.30 5.19 -4.41
N PHE A 155 10.03 4.10 -4.20
CA PHE A 155 11.19 4.03 -3.30
C PHE A 155 12.30 3.15 -3.89
N SER A 156 13.54 3.35 -3.42
CA SER A 156 14.67 2.49 -3.73
C SER A 156 15.63 2.41 -2.55
N LEU A 157 15.99 1.19 -2.15
CA LEU A 157 16.90 0.89 -1.06
C LEU A 157 18.12 0.14 -1.61
N THR A 158 19.31 0.73 -1.47
CA THR A 158 20.57 0.05 -1.79
C THR A 158 21.14 -0.58 -0.51
N THR A 159 21.39 -1.89 -0.54
CA THR A 159 21.87 -2.66 0.60
C THR A 159 22.67 -3.89 0.13
N ILE A 160 22.87 -4.87 1.01
CA ILE A 160 23.34 -6.22 0.69
C ILE A 160 22.28 -7.25 1.08
N VAL A 161 22.39 -8.45 0.51
CA VAL A 161 21.60 -9.62 0.91
C VAL A 161 21.93 -9.97 2.38
N PRO A 162 21.00 -9.84 3.35
CA PRO A 162 21.28 -10.04 4.78
C PRO A 162 21.55 -11.51 5.09
N GLY A 163 22.49 -11.82 5.98
CA GLY A 163 22.76 -13.18 6.44
C GLY A 163 21.59 -13.82 7.21
N LEU A 164 21.71 -15.12 7.50
CA LEU A 164 20.72 -15.83 8.29
C LEU A 164 20.95 -15.58 9.79
N TYR A 165 19.96 -14.98 10.44
CA TYR A 165 19.88 -14.92 11.90
C TYR A 165 19.26 -16.24 12.43
N PRO A 166 19.86 -16.91 13.44
CA PRO A 166 19.40 -18.23 13.90
C PRO A 166 17.89 -18.32 14.17
N GLY A 167 17.26 -19.37 13.65
CA GLY A 167 15.83 -19.62 13.82
C GLY A 167 14.92 -18.79 12.91
N ARG A 168 15.46 -17.99 11.98
CA ARG A 168 14.67 -17.20 11.00
C ARG A 168 15.13 -17.47 9.57
N THR A 169 14.20 -17.32 8.63
CA THR A 169 14.55 -17.25 7.20
C THR A 169 15.25 -15.92 6.88
N ARG A 170 15.78 -15.75 5.67
CA ARG A 170 16.36 -14.46 5.25
C ARG A 170 15.28 -13.40 5.12
N HIS A 171 15.49 -12.22 5.70
CA HIS A 171 14.45 -11.19 5.75
C HIS A 171 15.03 -9.78 5.92
N ILE A 172 14.28 -8.77 5.47
CA ILE A 172 14.53 -7.34 5.68
C ILE A 172 13.28 -6.76 6.30
N HIS A 173 13.45 -6.14 7.46
CA HIS A 173 12.35 -5.49 8.13
C HIS A 173 12.10 -4.10 7.55
N VAL A 174 10.83 -3.70 7.51
CA VAL A 174 10.43 -2.32 7.24
C VAL A 174 9.29 -1.88 8.15
N LYS A 175 9.32 -0.63 8.62
CA LYS A 175 8.14 0.07 9.12
C LYS A 175 7.68 1.04 8.04
N ALA A 176 6.40 0.94 7.67
CA ALA A 176 5.78 1.83 6.71
C ALA A 176 4.73 2.69 7.42
N GLN A 177 4.77 4.01 7.20
CA GLN A 177 3.82 4.96 7.77
C GLN A 177 3.42 5.98 6.72
N ALA A 178 2.11 6.08 6.45
CA ALA A 178 1.58 7.10 5.55
C ALA A 178 1.78 8.51 6.14
N PRO A 179 1.89 9.56 5.30
CA PRO A 179 2.00 10.94 5.78
C PRO A 179 0.86 11.29 6.73
N GLY A 180 1.20 11.88 7.89
CA GLY A 180 0.20 12.33 8.87
C GLY A 180 -0.55 11.20 9.60
N ALA A 181 -0.28 9.93 9.31
CA ALA A 181 -0.81 8.83 10.11
C ALA A 181 -0.17 8.89 11.51
N ALA A 182 -0.98 8.71 12.57
CA ALA A 182 -0.42 8.54 13.90
C ALA A 182 0.48 7.30 13.91
N SER A 183 1.64 7.40 14.59
CA SER A 183 2.43 6.22 14.90
C SER A 183 1.52 5.26 15.68
N SER A 184 1.24 4.07 15.13
CA SER A 184 0.51 3.07 15.87
C SER A 184 1.19 2.86 17.24
N PRO A 185 0.43 2.72 18.35
CA PRO A 185 1.03 2.38 19.63
C PRO A 185 1.90 1.12 19.47
N PRO A 186 2.91 0.88 20.33
CA PRO A 186 3.85 -0.23 20.19
C PRO A 186 3.13 -1.57 20.29
N SER A 187 2.56 -1.97 19.18
CA SER A 187 1.96 -3.25 18.87
C SER A 187 2.76 -3.74 17.66
N SER A 188 4.04 -4.04 17.93
CA SER A 188 4.89 -5.04 17.28
C SER A 188 4.81 -5.27 15.76
N THR A 189 4.29 -4.34 14.96
CA THR A 189 3.95 -4.61 13.57
C THR A 189 4.92 -3.89 12.63
N SER A 190 5.99 -4.61 12.27
CA SER A 190 6.77 -4.30 11.08
C SER A 190 6.14 -4.99 9.87
N ARG A 191 6.33 -4.47 8.67
CA ARG A 191 6.00 -5.20 7.43
C ARG A 191 7.32 -5.84 6.98
N GLU A 192 7.34 -7.15 6.80
CA GLU A 192 8.55 -7.88 6.40
C GLU A 192 8.53 -8.05 4.88
N SER A 193 9.58 -7.60 4.19
CA SER A 193 9.73 -7.88 2.76
C SER A 193 10.42 -9.23 2.61
N ARG A 194 9.67 -10.30 2.30
CA ARG A 194 10.29 -11.58 1.97
C ARG A 194 10.92 -11.47 0.58
N ALA A 195 12.24 -11.38 0.53
CA ALA A 195 12.97 -11.47 -0.73
C ALA A 195 12.85 -12.90 -1.28
N THR A 196 11.86 -13.13 -2.13
CA THR A 196 11.85 -14.31 -3.02
C THR A 196 12.93 -14.05 -4.06
N THR A 197 13.96 -14.88 -4.09
CA THR A 197 15.02 -14.82 -5.12
C THR A 197 14.35 -14.86 -6.50
N PRO A 198 14.58 -13.87 -7.38
CA PRO A 198 14.05 -13.97 -8.73
C PRO A 198 14.67 -15.17 -9.42
N THR A 199 13.83 -16.09 -9.90
CA THR A 199 14.25 -17.09 -10.88
C THR A 199 14.81 -16.34 -12.09
N PRO A 200 16.03 -16.64 -12.57
CA PRO A 200 16.56 -15.96 -13.74
C PRO A 200 15.61 -16.21 -14.91
N CYS A 201 15.12 -15.12 -15.51
CA CYS A 201 14.33 -15.16 -16.72
C CYS A 201 15.25 -15.73 -17.82
N SER A 202 15.00 -16.97 -18.23
CA SER A 202 15.65 -17.54 -19.40
C SER A 202 15.17 -16.78 -20.62
N THR A 203 16.10 -16.28 -21.41
CA THR A 203 15.87 -15.55 -22.67
C THR A 203 15.06 -16.39 -23.66
N ARG A 204 13.73 -16.32 -23.58
CA ARG A 204 12.83 -16.54 -24.72
C ARG A 204 11.51 -15.80 -24.50
N SER A 205 11.39 -14.73 -25.28
CA SER A 205 10.20 -13.95 -25.60
C SER A 205 9.69 -12.96 -24.55
N CYS A 206 9.95 -11.68 -24.84
CA CYS A 206 9.12 -10.55 -24.44
C CYS A 206 7.73 -10.64 -25.07
#